data_AF-A0A3D2FVB6-F1
#
_entry.id   AF-A0A3D2FVB6-F1
#
_cell.length_a   1.000
_cell.length_b   1.000
_cell.length_c   1.000
_cell.angle_alpha   90.00
_cell.angle_beta   90.00
_cell.angle_gamma   90.00
#
_symmetry.space_group_name_H-M   'P 1'
#
loop_
_entity.id
_entity.type
_entity.pdbx_description
1 polymer ?
#
loop_
_entity_poly.entity_id
_entity_poly.type
_entity_poly.pdbx_seq_one_letter_code
_entity_poly.pdbx_strand_id
1 'polypeptide(L)'
;MIETWPLLTIITFLPMIGVLFLLMIRGDDEMVARNARHVALWVSGFTFIISLALVFGFDATASGYQFEEFRDWLPGTGISYHLGVDGISMPFILLSTLLTPLSILASWKAITHRVREYMIAFLVLETMMIGMFASLD
;
A
#
# COMPACT_ATOMS: atom_id res chain seq x y z
N MET A 1 10.41 19.68 -3.44
CA MET A 1 11.04 18.95 -2.30
C MET A 1 10.47 17.53 -2.12
N ILE A 2 9.20 17.27 -2.43
CA ILE A 2 8.61 15.91 -2.39
C ILE A 2 8.97 15.10 -3.64
N GLU A 3 9.18 15.75 -4.78
CA GLU A 3 9.47 15.13 -6.09
C GLU A 3 10.71 14.22 -6.15
N THR A 4 11.66 14.35 -5.22
CA THR A 4 12.88 13.52 -5.21
C THR A 4 12.78 12.30 -4.29
N TRP A 5 11.69 12.16 -3.54
CA TRP A 5 11.48 11.01 -2.66
C TRP A 5 10.72 9.91 -3.42
N PRO A 6 11.09 8.63 -3.21
CA PRO A 6 10.42 7.49 -3.85
C PRO A 6 9.07 7.20 -3.17
N LEU A 7 8.14 8.15 -3.29
CA LEU A 7 6.86 8.17 -2.60
C LEU A 7 5.96 7.00 -3.02
N LEU A 8 5.88 6.69 -4.32
CA LEU A 8 5.07 5.59 -4.83
C LEU A 8 5.64 4.25 -4.40
N THR A 9 6.98 4.10 -4.44
CA THR A 9 7.63 2.90 -3.90
C THR A 9 7.30 2.72 -2.41
N ILE A 10 7.38 3.79 -1.62
CA ILE A 10 7.10 3.74 -0.18
C ILE A 10 5.64 3.35 0.06
N ILE A 11 4.67 4.01 -0.57
CA ILE A 11 3.24 3.71 -0.38
C ILE A 11 2.94 2.27 -0.82
N THR A 12 3.51 1.82 -1.95
CA THR A 12 3.30 0.47 -2.48
C THR A 12 3.81 -0.61 -1.53
N PHE A 13 5.02 -0.48 -0.99
CA PHE A 13 5.66 -1.56 -0.22
C PHE A 13 5.53 -1.43 1.30
N LEU A 14 5.00 -0.32 1.83
CA LEU A 14 4.76 -0.19 3.27
C LEU A 14 3.86 -1.30 3.84
N PRO A 15 2.77 -1.73 3.18
CA PRO A 15 1.96 -2.85 3.66
C PRO A 15 2.75 -4.17 3.78
N MET A 16 3.74 -4.40 2.90
CA MET A 16 4.61 -5.58 2.95
C MET A 16 5.50 -5.61 4.20
N ILE A 17 5.88 -4.44 4.73
CA ILE A 17 6.56 -4.36 6.03
C ILE A 17 5.62 -4.86 7.13
N GLY A 18 4.33 -4.51 7.06
CA GLY A 18 3.30 -5.07 7.95
C GLY A 18 3.18 -6.58 7.85
N VAL A 19 3.21 -7.14 6.63
CA VAL A 19 3.21 -8.60 6.41
C VAL A 19 4.40 -9.26 7.11
N LEU A 20 5.60 -8.68 6.98
CA LEU A 20 6.79 -9.21 7.68
C LEU A 20 6.58 -9.24 9.20
N PHE A 21 6.03 -8.17 9.78
CA PHE A 21 5.69 -8.16 11.21
C PHE A 21 4.66 -9.22 11.56
N LEU A 22 3.60 -9.39 10.77
CA LEU A 22 2.56 -10.40 11.01
C LEU A 22 3.11 -11.83 11.03
N LEU A 23 4.09 -12.13 10.16
CA LEU A 23 4.77 -13.43 10.11
C LEU A 23 5.65 -13.70 11.34
N MET A 24 6.15 -12.65 11.99
CA MET A 24 6.98 -12.76 13.19
C MET A 24 6.18 -12.88 14.49
N ILE A 25 4.87 -12.56 14.48
CA ILE A 25 4.02 -12.67 15.68
C ILE A 25 3.90 -14.13 16.11
N ARG A 26 4.23 -14.43 17.36
CA ARG A 26 4.09 -15.74 18.00
C ARG A 26 3.30 -15.62 19.31
N GLY A 27 2.69 -16.72 19.75
CA GLY A 27 1.93 -16.81 20.99
C GLY A 27 0.62 -17.56 20.80
N ASP A 28 -0.25 -17.47 21.80
CA ASP A 28 -1.58 -18.10 21.78
C ASP A 28 -2.48 -17.48 20.72
N ASP A 29 -3.44 -18.26 20.21
CA ASP A 29 -4.28 -17.87 19.07
C ASP A 29 -5.03 -16.54 19.28
N GLU A 30 -5.51 -16.28 20.49
CA GLU A 30 -6.21 -15.03 20.81
C GLU A 30 -5.26 -13.82 20.80
N MET A 31 -4.05 -13.98 21.34
CA MET A 31 -3.04 -12.92 21.34
C MET A 31 -2.55 -12.66 19.92
N VAL A 32 -2.33 -13.71 19.13
CA VAL A 32 -1.97 -13.62 17.70
C VAL A 32 -3.04 -12.87 16.93
N ALA A 33 -4.31 -13.26 17.09
CA ALA A 33 -5.43 -12.63 16.39
C ALA A 33 -5.55 -11.14 16.74
N ARG A 34 -5.47 -10.79 18.03
CA ARG A 34 -5.52 -9.40 18.49
C ARG A 34 -4.37 -8.58 17.92
N ASN A 35 -3.13 -9.07 18.06
CA ASN A 35 -1.95 -8.35 17.59
C ASN A 35 -1.96 -8.21 16.07
N ALA A 36 -2.39 -9.25 15.33
CA ALA A 36 -2.49 -9.21 13.88
C ALA A 36 -3.43 -8.11 13.39
N ARG A 37 -4.63 -7.98 14.00
CA ARG A 37 -5.58 -6.93 13.64
C ARG A 37 -5.02 -5.53 13.89
N HIS A 38 -4.36 -5.32 15.03
CA HIS A 38 -3.74 -4.03 15.33
C HIS A 38 -2.60 -3.69 14.37
N VAL A 39 -1.69 -4.63 14.10
CA VAL A 39 -0.58 -4.41 13.16
C VAL A 39 -1.12 -4.07 11.78
N ALA A 40 -2.07 -4.83 11.26
CA ALA A 40 -2.66 -4.57 9.95
C ALA A 40 -3.34 -3.19 9.90
N LEU A 41 -4.14 -2.85 10.91
CA LEU A 41 -4.83 -1.57 10.99
C LEU A 41 -3.86 -0.39 11.02
N TRP A 42 -2.81 -0.46 11.85
CA TRP A 42 -1.80 0.59 11.95
C TRP A 42 -1.06 0.76 10.64
N VAL A 43 -0.59 -0.34 10.04
CA VAL A 43 0.16 -0.30 8.80
C VAL A 43 -0.70 0.28 7.67
N SER A 44 -1.90 -0.25 7.43
CA SER A 44 -2.80 0.28 6.40
C SER A 44 -3.21 1.74 6.67
N GLY A 45 -3.37 2.12 7.95
CA GLY A 45 -3.66 3.49 8.35
C GLY A 45 -2.51 4.44 8.04
N PHE A 46 -1.26 4.03 8.29
CA PHE A 46 -0.08 4.80 7.90
C PHE A 46 0.08 4.87 6.37
N THR A 47 -0.19 3.78 5.65
CA THR A 47 -0.20 3.77 4.17
C THR A 47 -1.18 4.81 3.64
N PHE A 48 -2.40 4.87 4.18
CA PHE A 48 -3.38 5.90 3.84
C PHE A 48 -2.87 7.31 4.15
N ILE A 49 -2.35 7.56 5.35
CA ILE A 49 -1.83 8.88 5.74
C ILE A 49 -0.73 9.35 4.78
N ILE A 50 0.20 8.47 4.41
CA ILE A 50 1.28 8.80 3.47
C ILE A 50 0.72 9.01 2.07
N SER A 51 -0.28 8.24 1.66
CA SER A 51 -0.93 8.42 0.35
C SER A 51 -1.58 9.80 0.18
N LEU A 52 -2.00 10.47 1.26
CA LEU A 52 -2.52 11.84 1.21
C LEU A 52 -1.48 12.85 0.69
N ALA A 53 -0.19 12.56 0.82
CA ALA A 53 0.87 13.39 0.23
C ALA A 53 0.75 13.49 -1.30
N LEU A 54 0.16 12.47 -1.96
CA LEU A 54 -0.14 12.53 -3.39
C LEU A 54 -1.14 13.65 -3.68
N VAL A 55 -2.21 13.79 -2.88
CA VAL A 55 -3.22 14.86 -3.09
C VAL A 55 -2.59 16.24 -2.98
N PHE A 56 -1.79 16.46 -1.95
CA PHE A 56 -1.22 17.79 -1.67
C PHE A 56 -0.11 18.17 -2.65
N GLY A 57 0.56 17.21 -3.26
CA GLY A 57 1.61 17.44 -4.25
C GLY A 57 1.15 17.34 -5.71
N PHE A 58 -0.10 16.93 -5.97
CA PHE A 58 -0.60 16.74 -7.34
C PHE A 58 -1.01 18.08 -7.98
N ASP A 59 -0.44 18.39 -9.14
CA ASP A 59 -0.82 19.54 -9.96
C ASP A 59 -1.83 19.13 -11.02
N ALA A 60 -3.11 19.44 -10.81
CA ALA A 60 -4.18 19.11 -11.76
C ALA A 60 -4.10 19.89 -13.09
N THR A 61 -3.24 20.91 -13.19
CA THR A 61 -3.04 21.70 -14.41
C THR A 61 -1.91 21.16 -15.28
N ALA A 62 -1.00 20.38 -14.70
CA ALA A 62 0.08 19.73 -15.43
C ALA A 62 -0.41 18.46 -16.13
N SER A 63 -0.07 18.32 -17.41
CA SER A 63 -0.34 17.11 -18.19
C SER A 63 0.79 16.10 -18.05
N GLY A 64 0.45 14.80 -17.94
CA GLY A 64 1.43 13.71 -17.86
C GLY A 64 1.36 12.98 -16.53
N TYR A 65 2.32 12.09 -16.29
CA TYR A 65 2.45 11.41 -15.02
C TYR A 65 3.21 12.31 -14.02
N GLN A 66 2.87 12.17 -12.76
CA GLN A 66 3.50 12.86 -11.64
C GLN A 66 3.99 11.84 -10.63
N PHE A 67 4.94 12.27 -9.79
CA PHE A 67 5.65 11.36 -8.88
C PHE A 67 6.32 10.20 -9.62
N GLU A 68 6.85 10.48 -10.82
CA GLU A 68 7.48 9.46 -11.65
C GLU A 68 8.76 8.92 -10.99
N GLU A 69 8.84 7.59 -10.91
CA GLU A 69 10.00 6.86 -10.43
C GLU A 69 10.44 5.88 -11.52
N PHE A 70 11.52 6.21 -12.21
CA PHE A 70 12.07 5.39 -13.28
C PHE A 70 13.43 4.81 -12.91
N ARG A 71 13.59 3.49 -13.05
CA ARG A 71 14.88 2.80 -12.99
C ARG A 71 14.91 1.64 -13.99
N ASP A 72 16.01 1.54 -14.74
CA ASP A 72 16.27 0.35 -15.55
C ASP A 72 16.47 -0.86 -14.62
N TRP A 73 15.48 -1.77 -14.57
CA TRP A 73 15.56 -2.96 -13.73
C TRP A 73 16.53 -3.97 -14.35
N LEU A 74 16.36 -4.26 -15.64
CA LEU A 74 17.19 -5.21 -16.37
C LEU A 74 17.76 -4.54 -17.64
N PRO A 75 19.00 -4.01 -17.58
CA PRO A 75 19.60 -3.31 -18.69
C PRO A 75 19.69 -4.19 -19.94
N GLY A 76 19.25 -3.65 -21.09
CA GLY A 76 19.32 -4.32 -22.38
C GLY A 76 18.11 -5.21 -22.73
N THR A 77 17.14 -5.41 -21.82
CA THR A 77 15.91 -6.17 -22.13
C THR A 77 14.68 -5.28 -22.31
N GLY A 78 14.80 -3.98 -22.05
CA GLY A 78 13.67 -3.04 -22.08
C GLY A 78 12.72 -3.15 -20.89
N ILE A 79 13.08 -3.90 -19.84
CA ILE A 79 12.28 -4.03 -18.61
C ILE A 79 12.72 -2.96 -17.63
N SER A 80 11.78 -2.10 -17.24
CA SER A 80 12.00 -0.99 -16.32
C SER A 80 11.12 -1.09 -15.08
N TYR A 81 11.61 -0.51 -13.98
CA TYR A 81 10.77 -0.14 -12.86
C TYR A 81 10.29 1.28 -13.13
N HIS A 82 9.09 1.39 -13.70
CA HIS A 82 8.51 2.67 -14.03
C HIS A 82 7.20 2.83 -13.28
N LEU A 83 7.22 3.66 -12.24
CA LEU A 83 6.01 4.08 -11.55
C LEU A 83 5.68 5.53 -11.89
N GLY A 84 4.39 5.85 -11.90
CA GLY A 84 3.91 7.21 -12.03
C GLY A 84 2.41 7.25 -11.79
N VAL A 85 1.90 8.44 -11.50
CA VAL A 85 0.48 8.63 -11.19
C VAL A 85 -0.10 9.73 -12.05
N ASP A 86 -1.26 9.49 -12.65
CA ASP A 86 -2.06 10.45 -13.39
C ASP A 86 -3.33 10.86 -12.62
N GLY A 87 -4.16 11.71 -13.24
CA GLY A 87 -5.39 12.20 -12.64
C GLY A 87 -6.45 11.13 -12.35
N ILE A 88 -6.34 9.94 -12.95
CA ILE A 88 -7.27 8.83 -12.74
C ILE A 88 -6.72 7.87 -11.68
N SER A 89 -5.44 7.54 -11.75
CA SER A 89 -4.77 6.59 -10.86
C SER A 89 -4.67 7.13 -9.44
N MET A 90 -4.47 8.44 -9.26
CA MET A 90 -4.39 9.07 -7.93
C MET A 90 -5.64 8.80 -7.07
N PRO A 91 -6.87 9.10 -7.55
CA PRO A 91 -8.10 8.73 -6.82
C PRO A 91 -8.20 7.24 -6.48
N PHE A 92 -7.78 6.35 -7.38
CA PHE A 92 -7.87 4.91 -7.12
C PHE A 92 -6.87 4.44 -6.06
N ILE A 93 -5.64 4.95 -6.06
CA ILE A 93 -4.66 4.67 -5.01
C ILE A 93 -5.18 5.13 -3.64
N LEU A 94 -5.75 6.34 -3.57
CA LEU A 94 -6.34 6.88 -2.34
C LEU A 94 -7.54 6.07 -1.88
N LEU A 95 -8.40 5.66 -2.80
CA LEU A 95 -9.56 4.85 -2.48
C LEU A 95 -9.13 3.48 -1.95
N SER A 96 -8.18 2.81 -2.60
CA SER A 96 -7.65 1.52 -2.17
C SER A 96 -7.01 1.58 -0.79
N THR A 97 -6.20 2.61 -0.52
CA THR A 97 -5.57 2.81 0.79
C THR A 97 -6.56 3.23 1.88
N LEU A 98 -7.66 3.92 1.54
CA LEU A 98 -8.74 4.23 2.48
C LEU A 98 -9.61 3.02 2.81
N LEU A 99 -9.94 2.21 1.79
CA LEU A 99 -10.83 1.06 1.95
C LEU A 99 -10.18 -0.08 2.73
N THR A 100 -8.86 -0.24 2.68
CA THR A 100 -8.14 -1.29 3.40
C THR A 100 -8.32 -1.21 4.94
N PRO A 101 -7.99 -0.10 5.64
CA PRO A 101 -8.20 0.01 7.08
C PRO A 101 -9.69 -0.08 7.45
N LEU A 102 -10.59 0.46 6.62
CA LEU A 102 -12.04 0.34 6.84
C LEU A 102 -12.50 -1.12 6.76
N SER A 103 -11.99 -1.88 5.80
CA SER A 103 -12.29 -3.31 5.64
C SER A 103 -11.75 -4.12 6.82
N ILE A 104 -10.55 -3.79 7.29
CA ILE A 104 -9.97 -4.40 8.51
C ILE A 104 -10.88 -4.13 9.72
N LEU A 105 -11.32 -2.88 9.91
CA LEU A 105 -12.25 -2.51 11.00
C LEU A 105 -13.61 -3.21 10.87
N ALA A 106 -14.16 -3.31 9.66
CA ALA A 106 -15.42 -4.02 9.42
C ALA A 106 -15.30 -5.52 9.73
N SER A 107 -14.15 -6.12 9.44
CA SER A 107 -13.89 -7.54 9.69
C SER A 107 -13.62 -7.89 11.16
N TRP A 108 -13.49 -6.90 12.05
CA TRP A 108 -12.91 -7.05 13.39
C TRP A 108 -13.61 -8.10 14.27
N LYS A 109 -14.95 -8.17 14.19
CA LYS A 109 -15.76 -9.16 14.91
C LYS A 109 -16.24 -10.32 14.02
N ALA A 110 -16.24 -10.11 12.70
CA ALA A 110 -16.73 -11.10 11.74
C ALA A 110 -15.73 -12.24 11.52
N ILE A 111 -14.43 -11.94 11.51
CA ILE A 111 -13.37 -12.91 11.24
C ILE A 111 -12.71 -13.35 12.55
N THR A 112 -12.95 -14.59 12.94
CA THR A 112 -12.42 -15.21 14.17
C THR A 112 -11.44 -16.35 13.89
N HIS A 113 -11.48 -16.94 12.69
CA HIS A 113 -10.61 -18.05 12.29
C HIS A 113 -9.51 -17.57 11.33
N ARG A 114 -8.27 -18.02 11.51
CA ARG A 114 -7.10 -17.66 10.67
C ARG A 114 -6.94 -16.15 10.46
N VAL A 115 -7.12 -15.39 11.55
CA VAL A 115 -7.10 -13.92 11.53
C VAL A 115 -5.77 -13.39 11.00
N ARG A 116 -4.63 -14.02 11.36
CA ARG A 116 -3.31 -13.61 10.87
C ARG A 116 -3.24 -13.69 9.34
N GLU A 117 -3.62 -14.81 8.75
CA GLU A 117 -3.54 -15.02 7.31
C GLU A 117 -4.52 -14.14 6.54
N TYR A 118 -5.71 -13.91 7.10
CA TYR A 118 -6.66 -12.97 6.55
C TYR A 118 -6.09 -11.53 6.53
N MET A 119 -5.46 -11.08 7.62
CA MET A 119 -4.79 -9.77 7.68
C MET A 119 -3.60 -9.68 6.70
N ILE A 120 -2.80 -10.75 6.57
CA ILE A 120 -1.72 -10.82 5.57
C ILE A 120 -2.30 -10.64 4.16
N ALA A 121 -3.38 -11.35 3.83
CA ALA A 121 -4.02 -11.25 2.52
C ALA A 121 -4.49 -9.82 2.23
N PHE A 122 -5.02 -9.09 3.21
CA PHE A 122 -5.42 -7.70 3.05
C PHE A 122 -4.24 -6.76 2.76
N LEU A 123 -3.12 -6.88 3.48
CA LEU A 123 -1.94 -6.04 3.24
C LEU A 123 -1.25 -6.37 1.91
N VAL A 124 -1.23 -7.64 1.51
CA VAL A 124 -0.74 -8.05 0.17
C VAL A 124 -1.65 -7.50 -0.92
N LEU A 125 -2.97 -7.58 -0.73
CA LEU A 125 -3.95 -7.01 -1.67
C LEU A 125 -3.78 -5.49 -1.79
N GLU A 126 -3.58 -4.79 -0.68
CA GLU A 126 -3.30 -3.34 -0.68
C GLU A 126 -2.04 -3.01 -1.50
N THR A 127 -0.94 -3.74 -1.30
CA THR A 127 0.30 -3.62 -2.09
C THR A 127 0.03 -3.81 -3.58
N MET A 128 -0.70 -4.87 -3.94
CA MET A 128 -1.01 -5.19 -5.33
C MET A 128 -1.90 -4.14 -6.00
N MET A 129 -2.92 -3.64 -5.28
CA MET A 129 -3.81 -2.59 -5.80
C MET A 129 -3.04 -1.30 -6.06
N ILE A 130 -2.22 -0.85 -5.11
CA ILE A 130 -1.40 0.36 -5.31
C ILE A 130 -0.45 0.16 -6.48
N GLY A 131 0.28 -0.97 -6.51
CA GLY A 131 1.20 -1.29 -7.60
C GLY A 131 0.52 -1.30 -8.96
N MET A 132 -0.67 -1.89 -9.07
CA MET A 132 -1.45 -1.92 -10.31
C MET A 132 -1.78 -0.53 -10.84
N PHE A 133 -2.16 0.41 -9.96
CA PHE A 133 -2.50 1.77 -10.37
C PHE A 133 -1.28 2.68 -10.55
N ALA A 134 -0.15 2.35 -9.94
CA ALA A 134 1.08 3.14 -10.05
C ALA A 134 2.02 2.67 -11.18
N SER A 135 1.92 1.41 -11.64
CA SER A 135 2.82 0.87 -12.67
C SER A 135 2.55 1.47 -14.05
N LEU A 136 3.62 1.89 -14.72
CA LEU A 136 3.64 2.31 -16.12
C LEU A 136 4.33 1.29 -17.05
N ASP A 137 4.96 0.27 -16.45
CA ASP A 137 5.58 -0.92 -17.07
C ASP A 137 5.33 -2.13 -16.13
#